data_AF-A0AAW1UAB9-F1
#
_entry.id   AF-A0AAW1UAB9-F1
#
_cell.length_a   1.000
_cell.length_b   1.000
_cell.length_c   1.000
_cell.angle_alpha   90.00
_cell.angle_beta   90.00
_cell.angle_gamma   90.00
#
_symmetry.space_group_name_H-M   'P 1'
#
loop_
_entity.id
_entity.type
_entity.pdbx_description
1 polymer ?
#
loop_
_entity_poly.entity_id
_entity_poly.type
_entity_poly.pdbx_seq_one_letter_code
_entity_poly.pdbx_strand_id
1 'polypeptide(L)'
;MSSLDRDYSSTNVDVIYSDFITVIEKVMDVVSHMQAVRISKYSWSNNKVKEALSQREIAYKRFKYTNGKTDWNDYKQKRNKTIEIISREKNNYMNENIGENKNDGKKMCRAIKKWWGTKNASKVFYYSMGTINWVRPEQPKQLLWG
;
A
#
# COMPACT_ATOMS: atom_id res chain seq x y z
N MET A 1 11.51 32.54 15.19
CA MET A 1 10.15 32.94 14.78
C MET A 1 10.20 34.42 14.50
N SER A 2 10.21 34.82 13.23
CA SER A 2 10.19 36.24 12.85
C SER A 2 8.77 36.76 13.03
N SER A 3 8.60 37.86 13.76
CA SER A 3 7.34 38.58 13.85
C SER A 3 6.86 38.95 12.45
N LEU A 4 5.62 38.58 12.12
CA LEU A 4 4.91 39.14 10.98
C LEU A 4 4.36 40.49 11.44
N ASP A 5 5.17 41.53 11.34
CA ASP A 5 4.70 42.91 11.53
C ASP A 5 3.85 43.25 10.31
N ARG A 6 2.53 43.19 10.49
CA ARG A 6 1.55 43.39 9.42
C ARG A 6 1.37 44.88 9.21
N ASP A 7 1.82 45.40 8.08
CA ASP A 7 1.53 46.77 7.70
C ASP A 7 0.16 46.87 7.01
N TYR A 8 -0.88 46.94 7.85
CA TYR A 8 -2.25 47.19 7.40
C TYR A 8 -2.52 48.65 7.02
N SER A 9 -1.51 49.52 7.02
CA SER A 9 -1.68 50.94 6.74
C SER A 9 -1.67 51.27 5.24
N SER A 10 -1.27 50.32 4.39
CA SER A 10 -1.19 50.54 2.95
C SER A 10 -2.58 50.53 2.29
N THR A 11 -2.92 51.59 1.54
CA THR A 11 -4.15 51.66 0.73
C THR A 11 -3.99 51.02 -0.65
N ASN A 12 -2.78 50.56 -0.98
CA ASN A 12 -2.46 49.99 -2.28
C ASN A 12 -2.80 48.49 -2.29
N VAL A 13 -3.84 48.16 -3.07
CA VAL A 13 -4.39 46.81 -3.18
C VAL A 13 -3.35 45.80 -3.66
N ASP A 14 -2.39 46.22 -4.51
CA ASP A 14 -1.37 45.32 -5.05
C ASP A 14 -0.40 44.85 -3.96
N VAL A 15 -0.07 45.73 -3.01
CA VAL A 15 0.83 45.43 -1.88
C VAL A 15 0.15 44.47 -0.90
N ILE A 16 -1.13 44.72 -0.60
CA ILE A 16 -1.93 43.85 0.26
C ILE A 16 -2.07 42.45 -0.36
N TYR A 17 -2.30 42.38 -1.68
CA TYR A 17 -2.45 41.12 -2.39
C TYR A 17 -1.13 40.33 -2.42
N SER A 18 0.01 40.99 -2.67
CA SER A 18 1.31 40.31 -2.62
C SER A 18 1.63 39.76 -1.22
N ASP A 19 1.31 40.52 -0.17
CA ASP A 19 1.53 40.08 1.21
C ASP A 19 0.64 38.88 1.57
N PHE A 20 -0.61 38.86 1.07
CA PHE A 20 -1.51 37.72 1.25
C PHE A 20 -0.98 36.43 0.60
N ILE A 21 -0.50 36.53 -0.64
CA ILE A 21 0.05 35.38 -1.37
C ILE A 21 1.31 34.84 -0.67
N THR A 22 2.23 35.70 -0.25
CA THR A 22 3.47 35.26 0.42
C THR A 22 3.21 34.55 1.75
N VAL A 23 2.14 34.91 2.46
CA VAL A 23 1.72 34.21 3.68
C VAL A 23 1.17 32.82 3.36
N ILE A 24 0.34 32.70 2.32
CA ILE A 24 -0.17 31.40 1.89
C ILE A 24 0.98 30.49 1.48
N GLU A 25 1.95 30.99 0.72
CA GLU A 25 3.14 30.25 0.33
C GLU A 25 3.93 29.74 1.55
N LYS A 26 4.19 30.61 2.54
CA LYS A 26 4.89 30.21 3.78
C LYS A 26 4.11 29.16 4.57
N VAL A 27 2.79 29.28 4.66
CA VAL A 27 1.95 28.28 5.34
C VAL A 27 1.97 26.96 4.58
N MET A 28 1.88 27.01 3.26
CA MET A 28 1.96 25.83 2.39
C MET A 28 3.32 25.13 2.51
N ASP A 29 4.43 25.87 2.59
CA ASP A 29 5.77 25.29 2.79
C ASP A 29 5.94 24.61 4.16
N VAL A 30 5.32 25.17 5.21
CA VAL A 30 5.33 24.57 6.56
C VAL A 30 4.44 23.32 6.62
N VAL A 31 3.26 23.35 6.00
CA VAL A 31 2.29 22.24 6.05
C VAL A 31 2.66 21.13 5.08
N SER A 32 3.21 21.48 3.91
CA SER A 32 3.55 20.55 2.84
C SER A 32 5.05 20.27 2.82
N HIS A 33 5.54 19.53 3.81
CA HIS A 33 6.84 18.88 3.65
C HIS A 33 6.80 17.98 2.41
N MET A 34 7.50 18.38 1.34
CA MET A 34 7.67 17.57 0.13
C MET A 34 8.41 16.28 0.50
N GLN A 35 7.66 15.24 0.85
CA GLN A 35 8.22 13.92 1.07
C GLN A 35 8.27 13.21 -0.28
N ALA A 36 9.48 13.00 -0.79
CA ALA A 36 9.69 12.07 -1.89
C ALA A 36 9.38 10.65 -1.40
N VAL A 37 8.12 10.23 -1.54
CA VAL A 37 7.73 8.84 -1.28
C VAL A 37 8.36 8.00 -2.38
N ARG A 38 9.51 7.39 -2.08
CA ARG A 38 10.10 6.37 -2.94
C ARG A 38 9.16 5.17 -2.92
N ILE A 39 8.26 5.10 -3.89
CA ILE A 39 7.44 3.90 -4.12
C ILE A 39 8.43 2.79 -4.48
N SER A 40 8.73 1.94 -3.50
CA SER A 40 9.49 0.72 -3.72
C SER A 40 8.79 -0.05 -4.83
N LYS A 41 9.40 -0.13 -6.01
CA LYS A 41 8.98 -1.08 -7.04
C LYS A 41 9.20 -2.45 -6.44
N TYR A 42 8.11 -3.10 -6.02
CA TYR A 42 8.16 -4.48 -5.60
C TYR A 42 8.81 -5.30 -6.71
N SER A 43 9.93 -5.94 -6.43
CA SER A 43 10.69 -6.69 -7.43
C SER A 43 9.89 -7.84 -8.06
N TRP A 44 8.90 -8.36 -7.33
CA TRP A 44 7.95 -9.38 -7.81
C TRP A 44 6.80 -8.80 -8.68
N SER A 45 6.66 -7.48 -8.77
CA SER A 45 5.57 -6.81 -9.50
C SER A 45 5.87 -6.75 -10.99
N ASN A 46 5.49 -7.80 -11.71
CA ASN A 46 5.57 -7.85 -13.17
C ASN A 46 4.37 -7.17 -13.86
N ASN A 47 4.42 -7.09 -15.19
CA ASN A 47 3.36 -6.47 -16.00
C ASN A 47 2.01 -7.18 -15.83
N LYS A 48 2.00 -8.50 -15.58
CA LYS A 48 0.76 -9.27 -15.33
C LYS A 48 0.04 -8.82 -14.07
N VAL A 49 0.78 -8.57 -12.98
CA VAL A 49 0.21 -8.00 -11.74
C VAL A 49 -0.37 -6.61 -11.99
N LYS A 50 0.35 -5.75 -12.73
CA LYS A 50 -0.11 -4.40 -13.05
C LYS A 50 -1.39 -4.41 -13.88
N GLU A 51 -1.45 -5.26 -14.89
CA GLU A 51 -2.63 -5.42 -15.74
C GLU A 51 -3.83 -5.93 -14.93
N ALA A 52 -3.64 -6.94 -14.08
CA ALA A 52 -4.68 -7.47 -13.21
C ALA A 52 -5.18 -6.42 -12.19
N LEU A 53 -4.29 -5.57 -11.67
CA LEU A 53 -4.67 -4.45 -10.80
C LEU A 53 -5.48 -3.40 -11.56
N SER A 54 -5.07 -3.05 -12.78
CA SER A 54 -5.78 -2.09 -13.63
C SER A 54 -7.19 -2.59 -13.97
N GLN A 55 -7.34 -3.85 -14.39
CA GLN A 55 -8.65 -4.43 -14.70
C GLN A 55 -9.59 -4.45 -13.48
N ARG A 56 -9.06 -4.73 -12.29
CA ARG A 56 -9.80 -4.65 -11.02
C ARG A 56 -10.26 -3.23 -10.74
N GLU A 57 -9.41 -2.23 -10.94
CA GLU A 57 -9.75 -0.82 -10.72
C GLU A 57 -10.82 -0.32 -11.71
N ILE A 58 -10.72 -0.70 -12.98
CA ILE A 58 -11.74 -0.39 -13.98
C ILE A 58 -13.10 -0.96 -13.56
N ALA A 59 -13.13 -2.22 -13.12
CA ALA A 59 -14.38 -2.85 -12.65
C ALA A 59 -14.93 -2.19 -11.38
N TYR A 60 -14.07 -1.80 -10.44
CA TYR A 60 -14.49 -1.08 -9.24
C TYR A 60 -15.08 0.29 -9.57
N LYS A 61 -14.44 1.04 -10.48
CA LYS A 61 -14.94 2.32 -10.96
C LYS A 61 -16.31 2.13 -11.60
N ARG A 62 -16.47 1.16 -12.50
CA ARG A 62 -17.78 0.84 -13.12
C ARG A 62 -18.86 0.57 -12.07
N PHE A 63 -18.58 -0.32 -11.11
CA PHE A 63 -19.50 -0.60 -10.01
C PHE A 63 -19.85 0.67 -9.20
N LYS A 64 -18.89 1.57 -8.96
CA LYS A 64 -19.15 2.84 -8.26
C LYS A 64 -20.10 3.76 -9.01
N TYR A 65 -20.10 3.73 -10.34
CA TYR A 65 -21.03 4.53 -11.15
C TYR A 65 -22.40 3.87 -11.27
N THR A 66 -22.47 2.56 -11.49
CA THR A 66 -23.73 1.87 -11.78
C THR A 66 -24.45 1.37 -10.53
N ASN A 67 -23.71 1.09 -9.46
CA ASN A 67 -24.15 0.41 -8.24
C ASN A 67 -24.91 -0.91 -8.51
N GLY A 68 -24.65 -1.53 -9.66
CA GLY A 68 -25.35 -2.72 -10.14
C GLY A 68 -24.82 -4.00 -9.50
N LYS A 69 -25.70 -4.97 -9.24
CA LYS A 69 -25.33 -6.28 -8.69
C LYS A 69 -24.42 -7.08 -9.64
N THR A 70 -24.60 -6.94 -10.94
CA THR A 70 -23.77 -7.59 -11.96
C THR A 70 -22.34 -7.02 -11.94
N ASP A 71 -22.20 -5.70 -11.89
CA ASP A 71 -20.89 -5.03 -11.83
C ASP A 71 -20.16 -5.33 -10.51
N TRP A 72 -20.91 -5.48 -9.42
CA TRP A 72 -20.35 -5.94 -8.15
C TRP A 72 -19.76 -7.35 -8.23
N ASN A 73 -20.46 -8.25 -8.92
CA ASN A 73 -19.98 -9.62 -9.12
C ASN A 73 -18.74 -9.64 -10.03
N ASP A 74 -18.73 -8.86 -11.12
CA ASP A 74 -17.55 -8.70 -11.99
C ASP A 74 -16.34 -8.15 -11.22
N TYR A 75 -16.54 -7.11 -10.40
CA TYR A 75 -15.49 -6.59 -9.53
C TYR A 75 -14.96 -7.66 -8.57
N LYS A 76 -15.84 -8.42 -7.91
CA LYS A 76 -15.43 -9.51 -7.00
C LYS A 76 -14.59 -10.58 -7.70
N GLN A 77 -15.02 -11.02 -8.89
CA GLN A 77 -14.27 -12.00 -9.69
C GLN A 77 -12.89 -11.47 -10.05
N LYS A 78 -12.80 -10.24 -10.57
CA LYS A 78 -11.53 -9.59 -10.92
C LYS A 78 -10.63 -9.42 -9.70
N ARG A 79 -11.17 -9.00 -8.55
CA ARG A 79 -10.42 -8.89 -7.28
C ARG A 79 -9.80 -10.22 -6.87
N ASN A 80 -10.57 -11.31 -6.89
CA ASN A 80 -10.08 -12.63 -6.51
C ASN A 80 -8.98 -13.11 -7.46
N LYS A 81 -9.19 -12.96 -8.77
CA LYS A 81 -8.16 -13.25 -9.79
C LYS A 81 -6.89 -12.43 -9.58
N THR A 82 -6.99 -11.14 -9.25
CA THR A 82 -5.82 -10.30 -8.93
C THR A 82 -5.08 -10.83 -7.72
N ILE A 83 -5.78 -11.26 -6.67
CA ILE A 83 -5.17 -11.83 -5.45
C ILE A 83 -4.41 -13.12 -5.79
N GLU A 84 -5.01 -14.01 -6.58
CA GLU A 84 -4.37 -15.24 -7.04
C GLU A 84 -3.09 -14.96 -7.84
N ILE A 85 -3.15 -14.02 -8.80
CA ILE A 85 -1.99 -13.62 -9.60
C ILE A 85 -0.90 -13.07 -8.69
N ILE A 86 -1.22 -12.14 -7.78
CA ILE A 86 -0.24 -11.58 -6.83
C ILE A 86 0.39 -12.69 -5.99
N SER A 87 -0.41 -13.62 -5.47
CA SER A 87 0.08 -14.74 -4.67
C SER A 87 1.04 -15.62 -5.47
N ARG A 88 0.69 -15.94 -6.72
CA ARG A 88 1.51 -16.76 -7.61
C ARG A 88 2.82 -16.06 -7.95
N GLU A 89 2.79 -14.80 -8.38
CA GLU A 89 4.01 -14.09 -8.76
C GLU A 89 4.95 -13.85 -7.57
N LYS A 90 4.40 -13.62 -6.37
CA LYS A 90 5.19 -13.60 -5.12
C LYS A 90 5.86 -14.95 -4.87
N ASN A 91 5.12 -16.05 -5.00
CA ASN A 91 5.68 -17.39 -4.78
C ASN A 91 6.74 -17.75 -5.82
N ASN A 92 6.52 -17.41 -7.09
CA ASN A 92 7.52 -17.61 -8.15
C ASN A 92 8.79 -16.83 -7.84
N TYR A 93 8.65 -15.55 -7.52
CA TYR A 93 9.77 -14.70 -7.15
C TYR A 93 10.55 -15.23 -5.93
N MET A 94 9.85 -15.74 -4.91
CA MET A 94 10.49 -16.37 -3.76
C MET A 94 11.19 -17.67 -4.16
N ASN A 95 10.57 -18.51 -5.00
CA ASN A 95 11.15 -19.76 -5.47
C ASN A 95 12.39 -19.53 -6.33
N GLU A 96 12.42 -18.48 -7.15
CA GLU A 96 13.58 -18.11 -7.96
C GLU A 96 14.74 -17.62 -7.07
N ASN A 97 14.46 -16.71 -6.12
CA ASN A 97 15.53 -16.11 -5.30
C ASN A 97 15.98 -16.98 -4.10
N ILE A 98 15.17 -17.94 -3.65
CA ILE A 98 15.47 -18.83 -2.52
C ILE A 98 15.79 -20.25 -3.00
N GLY A 99 15.30 -20.64 -4.18
CA GLY A 99 15.45 -21.97 -4.78
C GLY A 99 16.90 -22.43 -4.90
N GLU A 100 17.82 -21.51 -5.22
CA GLU A 100 19.26 -21.80 -5.35
C GLU A 100 19.92 -22.24 -4.02
N ASN A 101 19.28 -21.98 -2.87
CA ASN A 101 19.80 -22.32 -1.55
C ASN A 101 18.97 -23.37 -0.79
N LYS A 102 17.98 -24.02 -1.43
CA LYS A 102 17.08 -25.00 -0.78
C LYS A 102 17.81 -26.19 -0.16
N ASN A 103 18.96 -26.58 -0.72
CA ASN A 103 19.73 -27.73 -0.24
C ASN A 103 20.62 -27.42 0.98
N ASP A 104 20.79 -26.14 1.33
CA ASP A 104 21.57 -25.73 2.52
C ASP A 104 20.69 -24.85 3.42
N GLY A 105 20.11 -25.47 4.44
CA GLY A 105 19.20 -24.81 5.39
C GLY A 105 19.81 -23.58 6.06
N LYS A 106 21.14 -23.52 6.26
CA LYS A 106 21.83 -22.36 6.84
C LYS A 106 21.92 -21.19 5.85
N LYS A 107 22.09 -21.46 4.56
CA LYS A 107 22.08 -20.43 3.51
C LYS A 107 20.66 -19.95 3.21
N MET A 108 19.69 -20.86 3.19
CA MET A 108 18.27 -20.53 3.05
C MET A 108 17.79 -19.60 4.17
N CYS A 109 18.09 -19.93 5.44
CA CYS A 109 17.72 -19.09 6.58
C CYS A 109 18.39 -17.71 6.53
N ARG A 110 19.64 -17.61 6.07
CA ARG A 110 20.35 -16.34 5.87
C ARG A 110 19.70 -15.51 4.75
N ALA A 111 19.33 -16.14 3.64
CA ALA A 111 18.60 -15.48 2.56
C ALA A 111 17.25 -14.95 3.08
N ILE A 112 16.44 -15.78 3.73
CA ILE A 112 15.15 -15.36 4.31
C ILE A 112 15.32 -14.20 5.30
N LYS A 113 16.33 -14.24 6.19
CA LYS A 113 16.62 -13.13 7.13
C LYS A 113 17.02 -11.84 6.42
N LYS A 114 17.79 -11.93 5.33
CA LYS A 114 18.17 -10.78 4.49
C LYS A 114 16.95 -10.19 3.78
N TRP A 115 16.01 -11.03 3.36
CA TRP A 115 14.76 -10.65 2.69
C TRP A 115 13.74 -9.99 3.63
N TRP A 116 13.58 -10.51 4.84
CA TRP A 116 12.52 -10.08 5.77
C TRP A 116 12.96 -9.01 6.77
N GLY A 117 14.25 -8.67 6.79
CA GLY A 117 14.81 -7.73 7.75
C GLY A 117 14.86 -8.33 9.16
N THR A 118 15.95 -8.11 9.87
CA THR A 118 16.25 -8.73 11.17
C THR A 118 15.23 -8.43 12.28
N LYS A 119 14.33 -7.46 12.07
CA LYS A 119 13.40 -6.96 13.09
C LYS A 119 12.23 -7.90 13.40
N ASN A 120 11.90 -8.86 12.52
CA ASN A 120 10.73 -9.74 12.69
C ASN A 120 11.03 -11.25 12.61
N ALA A 121 12.31 -11.64 12.50
CA ALA A 121 12.70 -13.02 12.20
C ALA A 121 12.31 -14.05 13.27
N SER A 122 12.17 -13.65 14.54
CA SER A 122 11.83 -14.54 15.65
C SER A 122 10.36 -14.94 15.72
N LYS A 123 9.43 -14.14 15.16
CA LYS A 123 7.98 -14.48 15.16
C LYS A 123 7.57 -15.41 14.02
N VAL A 124 8.34 -15.49 12.92
CA VAL A 124 7.93 -16.17 11.68
C VAL A 124 8.34 -17.65 11.64
N PHE A 125 9.38 -18.05 12.38
CA PHE A 125 9.86 -19.44 12.36
C PHE A 125 8.80 -20.46 12.81
N TYR A 126 7.82 -20.02 13.61
CA TYR A 126 6.68 -20.83 14.05
C TYR A 126 5.61 -21.05 12.96
N TYR A 127 5.52 -20.18 11.94
CA TYR A 127 4.47 -20.27 10.93
C TYR A 127 4.89 -21.00 9.65
N SER A 128 6.18 -21.27 9.42
CA SER A 128 6.65 -21.94 8.19
C SER A 128 6.91 -23.45 8.33
N MET A 129 6.73 -24.03 9.52
CA MET A 129 6.81 -25.48 9.73
C MET A 129 5.51 -26.12 10.24
N GLY A 130 4.50 -25.32 10.60
CA GLY A 130 3.16 -25.82 10.94
C GLY A 130 2.22 -25.65 9.77
N THR A 131 1.80 -26.76 9.16
CA THR A 131 0.56 -26.95 8.40
C THR A 131 -0.30 -25.69 8.20
N ILE A 132 -0.38 -25.21 6.96
CA ILE A 132 -1.38 -24.25 6.52
C ILE A 132 -2.75 -24.96 6.50
N ASN A 133 -3.34 -25.15 7.68
CA ASN A 133 -4.78 -25.29 7.82
C ASN A 133 -5.33 -23.87 7.85
N TRP A 134 -5.95 -23.45 6.74
CA TRP A 134 -6.74 -22.22 6.70
C TRP A 134 -7.99 -22.40 7.57
N VAL A 135 -7.85 -22.27 8.89
CA VAL A 135 -9.01 -22.02 9.75
C VAL A 135 -9.44 -20.59 9.47
N ARG A 136 -10.55 -20.46 8.74
CA ARG A 136 -11.27 -19.19 8.55
C ARG A 136 -11.52 -18.60 9.93
N PRO A 137 -11.05 -17.38 10.26
CA PRO A 137 -11.42 -16.77 11.53
C PRO A 137 -12.94 -16.64 11.54
N GLU A 138 -13.58 -17.31 12.50
CA GLU A 138 -15.01 -17.19 12.75
C GLU A 138 -15.36 -15.71 12.88
N GLN A 139 -16.41 -15.28 12.18
CA GLN A 139 -16.95 -13.94 12.31
C GLN A 139 -17.34 -13.72 13.79
N PRO A 140 -17.10 -12.52 14.37
CA PRO A 140 -17.55 -12.24 15.72
C PRO A 140 -19.06 -12.45 15.80
N LYS A 141 -19.48 -13.35 16.72
CA LYS A 141 -20.90 -13.56 17.04
C LYS A 141 -21.49 -12.21 17.42
N GLN A 142 -22.53 -11.78 16.69
CA GLN A 142 -23.32 -10.63 17.09
C GLN A 142 -23.88 -10.90 18.49
N LEU A 143 -23.56 -10.03 19.44
CA LEU A 143 -24.22 -10.00 20.75
C LEU A 143 -25.69 -9.64 20.50
N LEU A 144 -26.55 -10.67 20.51
CA LEU A 144 -27.98 -10.50 20.68
C LEU A 144 -28.20 -10.02 22.12
N TRP A 145 -28.57 -8.76 22.27
CA TRP A 145 -29.17 -8.26 23.51
C TRP A 145 -30.60 -8.80 23.56
N GLY A 146 -30.83 -9.75 24.45
CA GLY A 146 -32.14 -10.09 25.00
C GLY A 146 -32.23 -9.53 26.42
#